data_AF-A0A7W4EZ25-F1
#
_entry.id   AF-A0A7W4EZ25-F1
#
_cell.length_a   1.000
_cell.length_b   1.000
_cell.length_c   1.000
_cell.angle_alpha   90.00
_cell.angle_beta   90.00
_cell.angle_gamma   90.00
#
_symmetry.space_group_name_H-M   'P 1'
#
loop_
_entity.id
_entity.type
_entity.pdbx_description
1 polymer ?
#
loop_
_entity_poly.entity_id
_entity_poly.type
_entity_poly.pdbx_seq_one_letter_code
_entity_poly.pdbx_strand_id
1 'polypeptide(L)'
;MSKPPFFNVIIHKDDTFPDLHGVCAGFESRQWRKDQLVDYLFEYLPEFTLTYSEFENLTGENVVAKIRQITASIYQSEKFENRGEFGELLLHAIIRETYKTIPAISKIYYKDGPNETVKGFDAVHVVVTDDTL
;
A
#
# COMPACT_ATOMS: atom_id res chain seq x y z
N MET A 1 -3.52 -21.35 -1.54
CA MET A 1 -3.97 -20.78 -2.83
C MET A 1 -3.73 -19.29 -2.77
N SER A 2 -3.05 -18.70 -3.75
CA SER A 2 -2.88 -17.24 -3.82
C SER A 2 -4.23 -16.58 -4.08
N LYS A 3 -4.51 -15.47 -3.40
CA LYS A 3 -5.71 -14.65 -3.63
C LYS A 3 -5.78 -14.24 -5.12
N PRO A 4 -6.96 -14.26 -5.77
CA PRO A 4 -7.07 -13.74 -7.13
C PRO A 4 -6.75 -12.24 -7.15
N PRO A 5 -6.23 -11.69 -8.28
CA PRO A 5 -5.94 -10.27 -8.41
C PRO A 5 -7.22 -9.45 -8.20
N PHE A 6 -7.10 -8.34 -7.49
CA PHE A 6 -8.19 -7.40 -7.26
C PHE A 6 -8.43 -6.51 -8.47
N PHE A 7 -7.34 -6.00 -9.07
CA PHE A 7 -7.38 -5.08 -10.19
C PHE A 7 -7.39 -5.82 -11.53
N ASN A 8 -8.20 -5.32 -12.45
CA ASN A 8 -8.16 -5.75 -13.84
C ASN A 8 -7.14 -4.91 -14.60
N VAL A 9 -6.21 -5.56 -15.30
CA VAL A 9 -5.31 -4.88 -16.23
C VAL A 9 -6.10 -4.49 -17.48
N ILE A 10 -6.19 -3.20 -17.77
CA ILE A 10 -6.88 -2.67 -18.96
C ILE A 10 -5.86 -2.32 -20.05
N ILE A 11 -4.68 -1.83 -19.66
CA ILE A 11 -3.60 -1.48 -20.57
C ILE A 11 -2.31 -2.09 -20.01
N HIS A 12 -1.60 -2.82 -20.86
CA HIS A 12 -0.23 -3.21 -20.58
C HIS A 12 0.61 -2.98 -21.83
N LYS A 13 1.67 -2.19 -21.71
CA LYS A 13 2.56 -1.89 -22.83
C LYS A 13 4.03 -2.04 -22.40
N ASP A 14 4.56 -3.22 -22.67
CA ASP A 14 5.93 -3.64 -22.33
C ASP A 14 6.99 -3.23 -23.38
N ASP A 15 6.57 -2.64 -24.51
CA ASP A 15 7.44 -2.57 -25.70
C ASP A 15 8.54 -1.50 -25.63
N THR A 16 8.46 -0.54 -24.70
CA THR A 16 9.48 0.51 -24.51
C THR A 16 9.42 1.07 -23.09
N PHE A 17 10.54 1.12 -22.37
CA PHE A 17 10.62 1.84 -21.09
C PHE A 17 10.29 3.33 -21.31
N PRO A 18 9.36 3.94 -20.56
CA PRO A 18 8.67 3.39 -19.39
C PRO A 18 7.52 2.45 -19.72
N ASP A 19 7.46 1.31 -19.01
CA ASP A 19 6.32 0.40 -19.00
C ASP A 19 5.04 1.16 -18.56
N LEU A 20 3.94 0.96 -19.29
CA LEU A 20 2.64 1.53 -18.97
C LEU A 20 1.70 0.43 -18.51
N HIS A 21 1.40 0.44 -17.21
CA HIS A 21 0.48 -0.48 -16.57
C HIS A 21 -0.79 0.25 -16.12
N GLY A 22 -1.87 0.10 -16.88
CA GLY A 22 -3.17 0.69 -16.60
C GLY A 22 -4.11 -0.33 -15.97
N VAL A 23 -4.60 -0.02 -14.77
CA VAL A 23 -5.45 -0.93 -13.98
C VAL A 23 -6.82 -0.33 -13.65
N CYS A 24 -7.78 -1.19 -13.35
CA CYS A 24 -9.13 -0.80 -12.96
C CYS A 24 -9.64 -1.64 -11.78
N ALA A 25 -10.21 -0.96 -10.78
CA ALA A 25 -10.81 -1.59 -9.60
C ALA A 25 -12.10 -2.37 -9.94
N GLY A 26 -12.67 -2.17 -11.14
CA GLY A 26 -13.87 -2.83 -11.63
C GLY A 26 -15.13 -1.97 -11.51
N PHE A 27 -15.95 -2.05 -12.56
CA PHE A 27 -17.22 -1.36 -12.69
C PHE A 27 -18.23 -2.27 -13.37
N GLU A 28 -19.35 -2.53 -12.71
CA GLU A 28 -20.40 -3.41 -13.22
C GLU A 28 -21.77 -2.89 -12.80
N SER A 29 -22.79 -3.09 -13.62
CA SER A 29 -24.18 -2.69 -13.29
C SER A 29 -24.32 -1.22 -12.85
N ARG A 30 -23.52 -0.33 -13.45
CA ARG A 30 -23.42 1.10 -13.13
C ARG A 30 -22.88 1.41 -11.73
N GLN A 31 -22.19 0.47 -11.10
CA GLN A 31 -21.61 0.61 -9.77
C GLN A 31 -20.11 0.30 -9.79
N TRP A 32 -19.34 1.14 -9.10
CA TRP A 32 -17.94 0.88 -8.83
C TRP A 32 -17.82 -0.10 -7.66
N ARG A 33 -16.78 -0.94 -7.68
CA ARG A 33 -16.38 -1.80 -6.55
C ARG A 33 -15.74 -1.00 -5.40
N LYS A 34 -16.36 0.12 -5.01
CA LYS A 34 -15.79 1.09 -4.06
C LYS A 34 -15.53 0.45 -2.71
N ASP A 35 -16.53 -0.20 -2.13
CA ASP A 35 -16.41 -0.75 -0.78
C ASP A 35 -15.40 -1.89 -0.75
N GLN A 36 -15.39 -2.73 -1.80
CA GLN A 36 -14.38 -3.78 -1.95
C GLN A 36 -12.98 -3.22 -2.17
N LEU A 37 -12.84 -2.09 -2.87
CA LEU A 37 -11.55 -1.41 -3.02
C LEU A 37 -11.08 -0.87 -1.67
N VAL A 38 -11.98 -0.28 -0.87
CA VAL A 38 -11.63 0.18 0.48
C VAL A 38 -11.16 -0.99 1.34
N ASP A 39 -11.92 -2.09 1.40
CA ASP A 39 -11.54 -3.28 2.16
C ASP A 39 -10.19 -3.84 1.69
N TYR A 40 -9.99 -3.90 0.37
CA TYR A 40 -8.74 -4.36 -0.22
C TYR A 40 -7.55 -3.47 0.15
N LEU A 41 -7.68 -2.15 0.08
CA LEU A 41 -6.62 -1.22 0.48
C LEU A 41 -6.32 -1.32 1.98
N PHE A 42 -7.33 -1.61 2.81
CA PHE A 42 -7.15 -1.73 4.25
C PHE A 42 -6.32 -2.96 4.65
N GLU A 43 -6.27 -4.01 3.80
CA GLU A 43 -5.37 -5.15 4.01
C GLU A 43 -3.89 -4.75 3.95
N TYR A 44 -3.56 -3.68 3.20
CA TYR A 44 -2.20 -3.16 3.07
C TYR A 44 -1.81 -2.16 4.17
N LEU A 45 -2.78 -1.69 4.97
CA LEU A 45 -2.50 -0.69 6.01
C LEU A 45 -1.40 -1.10 6.98
N PRO A 46 -1.36 -2.35 7.51
CA PRO A 46 -0.31 -2.73 8.44
C PRO A 46 1.10 -2.62 7.86
N GLU A 47 1.35 -3.13 6.65
CA GLU A 47 2.67 -3.03 6.02
C GLU A 47 3.00 -1.61 5.51
N PHE A 48 1.98 -0.81 5.21
CA PHE A 48 2.15 0.59 4.79
C PHE A 48 2.50 1.52 5.97
N THR A 49 2.03 1.19 7.17
CA THR A 49 2.17 2.03 8.37
C THR A 49 3.29 1.59 9.30
N LEU A 50 3.52 0.29 9.43
CA LEU A 50 4.53 -0.29 10.31
C LEU A 50 5.86 -0.42 9.58
N THR A 51 6.95 -0.39 10.33
CA THR A 51 8.25 -0.80 9.78
C THR A 51 8.26 -2.28 9.44
N TYR A 52 9.17 -2.69 8.55
CA TYR A 52 9.38 -4.11 8.21
C TYR A 52 9.49 -5.00 9.46
N SER A 53 10.34 -4.62 10.42
CA SER A 53 10.53 -5.37 11.66
C SER A 53 9.26 -5.43 12.52
N GLU A 54 8.48 -4.36 12.59
CA GLU A 54 7.23 -4.36 13.36
C GLU A 54 6.15 -5.23 12.71
N PHE A 55 6.07 -5.20 11.38
CA PHE A 55 5.15 -6.01 10.60
C PHE A 55 5.49 -7.51 10.73
N GLU A 56 6.76 -7.88 10.57
CA GLU A 56 7.23 -9.26 10.74
C GLU A 56 7.05 -9.80 12.17
N ASN A 57 7.10 -8.91 13.17
CA ASN A 57 6.87 -9.28 14.58
C ASN A 57 5.40 -9.14 15.02
N LEU A 58 4.44 -9.01 14.10
CA LEU A 58 3.02 -9.01 14.45
C LEU A 58 2.61 -10.36 15.04
N THR A 59 2.12 -10.34 16.26
CA THR A 59 1.64 -11.53 16.99
C THR A 59 0.29 -11.25 17.62
N GLY A 60 -0.42 -12.30 18.03
CA GLY A 60 -1.71 -12.15 18.74
C GLY A 60 -1.62 -11.31 20.02
N GLU A 61 -0.45 -11.24 20.65
CA GLU A 61 -0.23 -10.48 21.88
C GLU A 61 -0.09 -8.96 21.64
N ASN A 62 0.47 -8.56 20.50
CA ASN A 62 0.76 -7.15 20.19
C ASN A 62 -0.16 -6.54 19.12
N VAL A 63 -0.96 -7.35 18.43
CA VAL A 63 -1.80 -6.91 17.30
C VAL A 63 -2.76 -5.77 17.68
N VAL A 64 -3.35 -5.80 18.87
CA VAL A 64 -4.28 -4.75 19.32
C VAL A 64 -3.55 -3.42 19.52
N ALA A 65 -2.34 -3.45 20.09
CA ALA A 65 -1.53 -2.24 20.28
C ALA A 65 -1.08 -1.67 18.93
N LYS A 66 -0.69 -2.54 17.99
CA LYS A 66 -0.30 -2.14 16.63
C LYS A 66 -1.49 -1.57 15.86
N ILE A 67 -2.66 -2.21 15.87
CA ILE A 67 -3.88 -1.65 15.26
C ILE A 67 -4.19 -0.26 15.82
N ARG A 68 -4.05 -0.03 17.14
CA ARG A 68 -4.22 1.31 17.71
C ARG A 68 -3.22 2.32 17.15
N GLN A 69 -1.95 1.93 16.98
CA GLN A 69 -0.91 2.76 16.36
C GLN A 69 -1.27 3.10 14.90
N ILE A 70 -1.69 2.11 14.12
CA ILE A 70 -2.16 2.27 12.73
C ILE A 70 -3.31 3.29 12.68
N THR A 71 -4.36 3.05 13.46
CA THR A 71 -5.53 3.94 13.52
C THR A 71 -5.14 5.35 13.97
N ALA A 72 -4.24 5.49 14.95
CA ALA A 72 -3.76 6.80 15.38
C ALA A 72 -3.04 7.54 14.25
N SER A 73 -2.15 6.88 13.50
CA SER A 73 -1.43 7.50 12.38
C SER A 73 -2.34 7.97 11.25
N ILE A 74 -3.47 7.28 11.02
CA ILE A 74 -4.41 7.58 9.95
C ILE A 74 -5.41 8.68 10.39
N TYR A 75 -5.95 8.57 11.61
CA TYR A 75 -7.12 9.35 12.04
C TYR A 75 -6.83 10.52 12.99
N GLN A 76 -5.63 10.61 13.61
CA GLN A 76 -5.32 11.75 14.51
C GLN A 76 -4.89 13.02 13.78
N SER A 77 -4.63 12.98 12.47
CA SER A 77 -4.38 14.21 11.74
C SER A 77 -5.72 14.92 11.47
N GLU A 78 -5.95 16.08 12.10
CA GLU A 78 -7.10 16.98 11.83
C GLU A 78 -7.18 17.48 10.37
N LYS A 79 -6.33 16.96 9.48
CA LYS A 79 -6.20 17.27 8.05
C LYS A 79 -6.45 16.06 7.14
N PHE A 80 -7.14 15.04 7.65
CA PHE A 80 -7.49 13.82 6.90
C PHE A 80 -8.23 14.11 5.58
N GLU A 81 -9.02 15.20 5.53
CA GLU A 81 -9.77 15.61 4.34
C GLU A 81 -8.90 16.10 3.16
N ASN A 82 -7.59 16.33 3.36
CA ASN A 82 -6.72 17.01 2.39
C ASN A 82 -5.44 16.24 1.98
N ARG A 83 -5.33 14.91 2.19
CA ARG A 83 -4.06 14.20 1.96
C ARG A 83 -4.08 13.14 0.86
N GLY A 84 -3.04 13.18 0.02
CA GLY A 84 -2.67 12.15 -0.96
C GLY A 84 -2.21 10.81 -0.35
N GLU A 85 -2.33 10.62 0.97
CA GLU A 85 -1.94 9.37 1.67
C GLU A 85 -2.74 8.16 1.16
N PHE A 86 -4.03 8.32 0.85
CA PHE A 86 -4.81 7.25 0.21
C PHE A 86 -4.38 6.99 -1.23
N GLY A 87 -3.91 8.02 -1.94
CA GLY A 87 -3.32 7.86 -3.26
C GLY A 87 -2.02 7.07 -3.20
N GLU A 88 -1.21 7.29 -2.17
CA GLU A 88 0.02 6.55 -1.90
C GLU A 88 -0.27 5.10 -1.48
N LEU A 89 -1.27 4.87 -0.61
CA LEU A 89 -1.73 3.53 -0.26
C LEU A 89 -2.26 2.78 -1.49
N LEU A 90 -3.03 3.46 -2.34
CA LEU A 90 -3.50 2.90 -3.61
C LEU A 90 -2.33 2.53 -4.54
N LEU A 91 -1.37 3.44 -4.70
CA LEU A 91 -0.16 3.19 -5.49
C LEU A 91 0.62 1.99 -4.94
N HIS A 92 0.80 1.92 -3.63
CA HIS A 92 1.47 0.82 -2.94
C HIS A 92 0.77 -0.52 -3.20
N ALA A 93 -0.56 -0.58 -3.04
CA ALA A 93 -1.34 -1.80 -3.27
C ALA A 93 -1.23 -2.28 -4.73
N ILE A 94 -1.28 -1.35 -5.70
CA ILE A 94 -1.09 -1.69 -7.12
C ILE A 94 0.30 -2.27 -7.37
N ILE A 95 1.37 -1.63 -6.86
CA ILE A 95 2.75 -2.12 -7.04
C ILE A 95 2.94 -3.51 -6.38
N ARG A 96 2.35 -3.73 -5.21
CA ARG A 96 2.40 -5.02 -4.49
C ARG A 96 1.70 -6.12 -5.27
N GLU A 97 0.50 -5.88 -5.79
CA GLU A 97 -0.25 -6.86 -6.56
C GLU A 97 0.41 -7.18 -7.91
N THR A 98 0.81 -6.15 -8.66
CA THR A 98 1.37 -6.31 -10.01
C THR A 98 2.73 -7.00 -10.00
N TYR A 99 3.62 -6.61 -9.08
CA TYR A 99 5.02 -7.02 -9.13
C TYR A 99 5.46 -7.89 -7.94
N LYS A 100 4.57 -8.23 -7.00
CA LYS A 100 4.86 -9.06 -5.81
C LYS A 100 6.09 -8.58 -5.03
N THR A 101 6.20 -7.26 -4.90
CA THR A 101 7.37 -6.57 -4.33
C THR A 101 7.45 -6.63 -2.81
N ILE A 102 8.60 -6.38 -2.19
CA ILE A 102 8.74 -6.10 -0.76
C ILE A 102 8.87 -4.58 -0.58
N PRO A 103 8.06 -3.92 0.28
CA PRO A 103 8.20 -2.50 0.51
C PRO A 103 9.49 -2.20 1.29
N ALA A 104 10.31 -1.28 0.78
CA ALA A 104 11.59 -0.94 1.39
C ALA A 104 11.45 0.15 2.48
N ILE A 105 10.45 1.03 2.36
CA ILE A 105 10.25 2.19 3.23
C ILE A 105 8.76 2.31 3.56
N SER A 106 8.42 2.29 4.86
CA SER A 106 7.10 2.62 5.37
C SER A 106 7.01 4.13 5.60
N LYS A 107 6.39 4.87 4.67
CA LYS A 107 6.43 6.33 4.65
C LYS A 107 5.80 6.98 5.89
N ILE A 108 4.75 6.38 6.46
CA ILE A 108 4.05 6.90 7.64
C ILE A 108 4.98 6.92 8.86
N TYR A 109 5.77 5.87 9.07
CA TYR A 109 6.75 5.79 10.16
C TYR A 109 7.82 6.91 10.10
N TYR A 110 8.34 7.23 8.91
CA TYR A 110 9.36 8.27 8.75
C TYR A 110 8.81 9.70 8.76
N LYS A 111 7.49 9.87 8.70
CA LYS A 111 6.80 11.17 8.79
C LYS A 111 6.55 11.62 10.24
N ASP A 112 6.79 10.75 11.23
CA ASP A 112 6.60 11.04 12.66
C ASP A 112 7.70 11.94 13.28
N GLY A 113 8.67 12.42 12.49
CA GLY A 113 9.58 13.49 12.90
C GLY A 113 8.85 14.85 12.97
N PRO A 114 8.92 15.60 14.09
CA PRO A 114 8.02 16.73 14.36
C PRO A 114 8.12 17.95 13.42
N ASN A 115 8.97 17.94 12.40
CA ASN A 115 9.07 19.07 11.47
C ASN A 115 9.75 18.78 10.11
N GLU A 116 9.85 17.52 9.68
CA GLU A 116 10.45 17.22 8.38
C GLU A 116 9.42 16.78 7.35
N THR A 117 9.42 17.47 6.21
CA THR A 117 8.86 16.89 4.98
C THR A 117 9.80 15.79 4.57
N VAL A 118 9.34 14.53 4.56
CA VAL A 118 10.11 13.40 4.04
C VAL A 118 10.40 13.68 2.55
N LYS A 119 11.56 14.27 2.27
CA LYS A 119 12.06 14.49 0.91
C LYS A 119 12.71 13.20 0.44
N GLY A 120 11.93 12.27 -0.07
CA GLY A 120 12.49 11.08 -0.67
C GLY A 120 11.50 9.95 -0.78
N PHE A 121 10.97 9.80 -1.99
CA PHE A 121 10.32 8.59 -2.54
C PHE A 121 9.00 8.16 -1.88
N ASP A 122 7.91 8.25 -2.65
CA ASP A 122 6.56 7.95 -2.17
C ASP A 122 6.25 6.44 -2.09
N ALA A 123 6.88 5.64 -2.95
CA ALA A 123 6.70 4.18 -3.01
C ALA A 123 8.01 3.51 -3.48
N VAL A 124 8.82 3.03 -2.53
CA VAL A 124 10.05 2.27 -2.82
C VAL A 124 9.81 0.80 -2.54
N HIS A 125 10.00 -0.01 -3.58
CA HIS A 125 9.67 -1.43 -3.59
C HIS A 125 10.85 -2.22 -4.18
N VAL A 126 11.10 -3.40 -3.63
CA VAL A 126 12.14 -4.32 -4.08
C VAL A 126 11.48 -5.54 -4.70
N VAL A 127 11.99 -6.02 -5.84
CA VAL A 127 11.60 -7.30 -6.43
C VAL A 127 12.77 -8.26 -6.23
N VAL A 128 12.50 -9.43 -5.68
CA VAL A 128 13.49 -10.51 -5.60
C VAL A 128 13.55 -11.17 -6.97
N THR A 129 14.72 -11.16 -7.61
CA THR A 129 14.91 -11.68 -8.98
C THR A 129 15.51 -13.09 -9.03
N ASP A 130 15.98 -13.63 -7.89
CA ASP A 130 16.58 -14.96 -7.80
C ASP A 130 15.71 -15.91 -6.96
N ASP A 131 15.54 -17.15 -7.44
CA ASP A 131 14.77 -18.23 -6.80
C ASP A 131 15.49 -18.87 -5.57
N THR A 132 16.57 -18.27 -5.07
CA THR A 132 17.43 -18.86 -4.03
C THR A 132 17.61 -17.98 -2.80
N LEU A 133 16.50 -17.69 -2.11
CA LEU A 133 16.50 -17.27 -0.71
C LEU A 133 15.69 -18.26 0.13
#